data_AF-A0A7W2M992-F1
#
_entry.id   AF-A0A7W2M992-F1
#
_cell.length_a   1.000
_cell.length_b   1.000
_cell.length_c   1.000
_cell.angle_alpha   90.00
_cell.angle_beta   90.00
_cell.angle_gamma   90.00
#
_symmetry.space_group_name_H-M   'P 1'
#
loop_
_entity.id
_entity.type
_entity.pdbx_description
1 polymer ?
#
loop_
_entity_poly.entity_id
_entity_poly.type
_entity_poly.pdbx_seq_one_letter_code
_entity_poly.pdbx_strand_id
1 'polypeptide(L)'
;MNTISFLKLIKEELNVSLNINDIKRITSENSEKMFFLKWLTENEFIISLNFSIGTNYTFDIDNKSKSAIVIYGTVSELTENKTKIILETKYKYGLYIILIIPIIMLILRLSYGLEIPVPFFFFPIVFFVIISLIFNSEEKKLIRYFKEHLETEKITHYNTV
;
A
#
# COMPACT_ATOMS: atom_id res chain seq x y z
N MET A 1 22.00 4.84 6.85
CA MET A 1 20.58 4.66 6.43
C MET A 1 20.22 5.74 5.43
N ASN A 2 19.67 5.38 4.27
CA ASN A 2 19.33 6.34 3.22
C ASN A 2 18.05 7.09 3.62
N THR A 3 18.17 8.39 3.94
CA THR A 3 17.15 9.19 4.65
C THR A 3 15.85 9.41 3.86
N ILE A 4 15.84 9.12 2.56
CA ILE A 4 14.68 9.34 1.65
C ILE A 4 13.97 8.02 1.29
N SER A 5 14.34 6.90 1.93
CA SER A 5 13.76 5.59 1.60
C SER A 5 12.24 5.48 1.78
N PHE A 6 11.62 6.36 2.58
CA PHE A 6 10.17 6.38 2.82
C PHE A 6 9.34 6.92 1.64
N LEU A 7 9.96 7.67 0.73
CA LEU A 7 9.33 8.18 -0.50
C LEU A 7 9.40 7.19 -1.66
N LYS A 8 10.23 6.15 -1.55
CA LYS A 8 10.32 5.15 -2.61
C LYS A 8 9.04 4.34 -2.68
N LEU A 9 8.66 4.00 -3.90
CA LEU A 9 7.69 2.94 -4.13
C LEU A 9 8.35 1.61 -3.72
N ILE A 10 7.57 0.76 -3.06
CA ILE A 10 8.02 -0.57 -2.68
C ILE A 10 7.78 -1.48 -3.86
N LYS A 11 8.83 -2.20 -4.25
CA LYS A 11 8.77 -3.30 -5.21
C LYS A 11 9.42 -4.50 -4.58
N GLU A 12 8.67 -5.58 -4.44
CA GLU A 12 9.12 -6.80 -3.82
C GLU A 12 8.74 -8.02 -4.66
N GLU A 13 9.64 -8.99 -4.74
CA GLU A 13 9.46 -10.21 -5.51
C GLU A 13 9.50 -11.42 -4.59
N LEU A 14 8.55 -12.33 -4.78
CA LEU A 14 8.40 -13.55 -3.99
C LEU A 14 8.28 -14.74 -4.93
N ASN A 15 9.05 -15.80 -4.66
CA ASN A 15 8.95 -17.06 -5.38
C ASN A 15 8.30 -18.08 -4.45
N VAL A 16 7.12 -18.58 -4.84
CA VAL A 16 6.30 -19.46 -4.03
C VAL A 16 6.16 -20.80 -4.74
N SER A 17 6.29 -21.90 -3.99
CA SER A 17 6.12 -23.28 -4.48
C SER A 17 4.64 -23.69 -4.48
N LEU A 18 3.79 -22.86 -5.09
CA LEU A 18 2.35 -23.06 -5.23
C LEU A 18 1.97 -22.69 -6.67
N ASN A 19 0.95 -23.34 -7.22
CA ASN A 19 0.39 -22.92 -8.50
C ASN A 19 -0.54 -21.70 -8.30
N ILE A 20 -0.92 -21.03 -9.39
CA ILE A 20 -1.78 -19.83 -9.32
C ILE A 20 -3.16 -20.14 -8.73
N ASN A 21 -3.70 -21.33 -8.99
CA ASN A 21 -5.03 -21.75 -8.49
C ASN A 21 -5.02 -21.97 -6.97
N ASP A 22 -3.95 -22.54 -6.42
CA ASP A 22 -3.73 -22.74 -4.99
C ASP A 22 -3.62 -21.39 -4.30
N ILE A 23 -2.86 -20.46 -4.89
CA ILE A 23 -2.74 -19.08 -4.38
C ILE A 23 -4.12 -18.41 -4.36
N LYS A 24 -4.92 -18.55 -5.42
CA LYS A 24 -6.30 -18.04 -5.46
C LYS A 24 -7.17 -18.66 -4.38
N ARG A 25 -7.13 -19.98 -4.18
CA ARG A 25 -7.92 -20.65 -3.14
C ARG A 25 -7.56 -20.14 -1.75
N ILE A 26 -6.28 -20.16 -1.41
CA ILE A 26 -5.73 -19.71 -0.12
C ILE A 26 -6.05 -18.23 0.14
N THR A 27 -6.02 -17.41 -0.90
CA THR A 27 -6.32 -15.97 -0.77
C THR A 27 -7.83 -15.70 -0.70
N SER A 28 -8.67 -16.54 -1.31
CA SER A 28 -10.13 -16.40 -1.34
C SER A 28 -10.83 -16.90 -0.07
N GLU A 29 -10.24 -17.88 0.64
CA GLU A 29 -10.78 -18.35 1.92
C GLU A 29 -10.65 -17.25 2.98
N ASN A 30 -11.81 -16.80 3.44
CA ASN A 30 -12.04 -15.49 4.04
C ASN A 30 -11.98 -15.57 5.58
N SER A 31 -10.86 -16.07 6.13
CA SER A 31 -10.63 -16.17 7.57
C SER A 31 -9.88 -14.93 8.07
N GLU A 32 -10.63 -13.96 8.64
CA GLU A 32 -10.15 -12.88 9.51
C GLU A 32 -8.79 -12.22 9.14
N LYS A 33 -8.60 -11.88 7.86
CA LYS A 33 -7.29 -11.37 7.42
C LYS A 33 -7.10 -9.92 7.88
N MET A 34 -5.91 -9.64 8.43
CA MET A 34 -5.43 -8.30 8.76
C MET A 34 -5.33 -7.38 7.53
N PHE A 35 -5.53 -7.94 6.34
CA PHE A 35 -5.53 -7.26 5.05
C PHE A 35 -6.74 -7.70 4.22
N PHE A 36 -7.17 -6.81 3.34
CA PHE A 36 -8.15 -7.08 2.31
C PHE A 36 -7.42 -7.51 1.03
N LEU A 37 -7.94 -8.50 0.33
CA LEU A 37 -7.42 -8.95 -0.96
C LEU A 37 -8.55 -9.03 -1.97
N LYS A 38 -8.30 -8.55 -3.18
CA LYS A 38 -9.23 -8.67 -4.31
C LYS A 38 -8.50 -8.99 -5.60
N TRP A 39 -8.93 -10.05 -6.27
CA TRP A 39 -8.47 -10.37 -7.61
C TRP A 39 -9.10 -9.40 -8.62
N LEU A 40 -8.28 -8.87 -9.53
CA LEU A 40 -8.68 -7.96 -10.60
C LEU A 40 -8.79 -8.70 -11.94
N THR A 41 -7.86 -9.62 -12.18
CA THR A 41 -7.81 -10.48 -13.36
C THR A 41 -7.31 -11.87 -12.94
N GLU A 42 -7.09 -12.78 -13.89
CA GLU A 42 -6.51 -14.09 -13.60
C GLU A 42 -5.13 -13.99 -12.96
N ASN A 43 -4.35 -12.96 -13.29
CA ASN A 43 -2.95 -12.86 -12.89
C ASN A 43 -2.65 -11.63 -12.03
N GLU A 44 -3.66 -10.83 -11.71
CA GLU A 44 -3.48 -9.59 -10.97
C GLU A 44 -4.45 -9.49 -9.82
N PHE A 45 -3.95 -8.99 -8.69
CA PHE A 45 -4.73 -8.74 -7.50
C PHE A 45 -4.26 -7.46 -6.82
N ILE A 46 -5.06 -7.00 -5.87
CA ILE A 46 -4.70 -5.90 -4.97
C ILE A 46 -4.81 -6.40 -3.54
N ILE A 47 -3.89 -5.94 -2.71
CA ILE A 47 -4.00 -6.04 -1.25
C ILE A 47 -4.06 -4.64 -0.66
N SER A 48 -4.92 -4.45 0.32
CA SER A 48 -5.02 -3.22 1.09
C SER A 48 -5.14 -3.54 2.58
N LEU A 49 -4.96 -2.55 3.44
CA LEU A 49 -5.38 -2.71 4.84
C LEU A 49 -6.89 -2.98 4.89
N ASN A 50 -7.33 -3.72 5.91
CA ASN A 50 -8.75 -4.03 6.13
C ASN A 50 -9.51 -2.88 6.83
N PHE A 51 -8.85 -1.72 7.03
CA PHE A 51 -9.45 -0.51 7.58
C PHE A 51 -9.09 0.72 6.73
N SER A 52 -10.02 1.68 6.66
CA SER A 52 -9.82 2.96 5.98
C SER A 52 -9.30 4.01 6.98
N ILE A 53 -8.33 4.82 6.58
CA ILE A 53 -7.91 6.02 7.31
C ILE A 53 -8.68 7.20 6.71
N GLY A 54 -9.91 7.41 7.18
CA GLY A 54 -10.81 8.46 6.71
C GLY A 54 -12.28 8.04 6.70
N THR A 55 -13.19 9.00 6.56
CA THR A 55 -14.62 8.73 6.38
C THR A 55 -14.85 8.08 5.02
N ASN A 56 -15.23 6.81 5.03
CA ASN A 56 -16.03 6.09 4.01
C ASN A 56 -16.12 6.81 2.65
N TYR A 57 -15.40 6.29 1.65
CA TYR A 57 -15.58 6.56 0.21
C TYR A 57 -15.06 7.90 -0.36
N THR A 58 -14.74 8.93 0.44
CA THR A 58 -14.39 10.25 -0.15
C THR A 58 -12.92 10.35 -0.60
N PHE A 59 -12.03 9.57 0.02
CA PHE A 59 -10.60 9.45 -0.37
C PHE A 59 -10.23 8.02 -0.79
N ASP A 60 -11.20 7.12 -0.96
CA ASP A 60 -10.97 5.81 -1.56
C ASP A 60 -10.81 6.03 -3.07
N ILE A 61 -9.56 6.30 -3.49
CA ILE A 61 -9.18 6.51 -4.89
C ILE A 61 -9.43 5.23 -5.74
N ASP A 62 -9.75 4.10 -5.09
CA ASP A 62 -10.12 2.86 -5.74
C ASP A 62 -11.29 2.17 -5.02
N ASN A 63 -12.47 2.12 -5.65
CA ASN A 63 -13.66 1.34 -5.24
C ASN A 63 -13.37 -0.17 -5.07
N LYS A 64 -12.17 -0.60 -5.47
CA LYS A 64 -11.71 -1.98 -5.37
C LYS A 64 -10.90 -2.23 -4.09
N SER A 65 -10.52 -1.20 -3.33
CA SER A 65 -9.73 -1.31 -2.09
C SER A 65 -10.48 -0.74 -0.88
N LYS A 66 -10.12 -1.17 0.33
CA LYS A 66 -10.72 -0.66 1.58
C LYS A 66 -9.93 0.48 2.24
N SER A 67 -8.80 0.87 1.66
CA SER A 67 -7.84 1.77 2.27
C SER A 67 -7.00 2.47 1.20
N ALA A 68 -6.53 3.69 1.50
CA ALA A 68 -5.56 4.40 0.66
C ALA A 68 -4.19 3.71 0.57
N ILE A 69 -3.90 2.74 1.46
CA ILE A 69 -2.68 1.93 1.41
C ILE A 69 -2.98 0.67 0.60
N VAL A 70 -2.55 0.68 -0.67
CA VAL A 70 -2.81 -0.37 -1.66
C VAL A 70 -1.49 -0.84 -2.28
N ILE A 71 -1.36 -2.15 -2.40
CA ILE A 71 -0.26 -2.82 -3.08
C ILE A 71 -0.85 -3.68 -4.20
N TYR A 72 -0.29 -3.54 -5.39
CA TYR A 72 -0.66 -4.31 -6.56
C TYR A 72 0.20 -5.56 -6.62
N GLY A 73 -0.45 -6.70 -6.78
CA GLY A 73 0.17 -7.99 -6.96
C GLY A 73 0.01 -8.48 -8.39
N THR A 74 1.09 -8.93 -9.01
CA THR A 74 1.06 -9.66 -10.28
C THR A 74 1.68 -11.04 -10.06
N VAL A 75 0.94 -12.08 -10.44
CA VAL A 75 1.41 -13.48 -10.43
C VAL A 75 1.80 -13.91 -11.84
N SER A 76 2.89 -14.66 -11.92
CA SER A 76 3.39 -15.27 -13.16
C SER A 76 3.87 -16.69 -12.86
N GLU A 77 3.48 -17.63 -13.71
CA GLU A 77 3.89 -19.02 -13.57
C GLU A 77 5.36 -19.18 -13.98
N LEU A 78 6.16 -19.82 -13.12
CA LEU A 78 7.54 -20.18 -13.43
C LEU A 78 7.65 -21.65 -13.89
N THR A 79 6.87 -22.53 -13.25
CA THR A 79 6.71 -23.97 -13.56
C THR A 79 5.36 -24.42 -13.03
N GLU A 80 4.87 -25.61 -13.38
CA GLU A 80 3.57 -26.16 -12.93
C GLU A 80 3.31 -26.03 -11.41
N ASN A 81 4.37 -26.09 -10.59
CA ASN A 81 4.28 -25.98 -9.13
C ASN A 81 5.03 -24.77 -8.53
N LYS A 82 5.41 -23.78 -9.34
CA LYS A 82 6.09 -22.57 -8.84
C LYS A 82 5.54 -21.32 -9.50
N THR A 83 5.20 -20.34 -8.68
CA THR A 83 4.69 -19.04 -9.10
C THR A 83 5.57 -17.93 -8.55
N LYS A 84 5.83 -16.93 -9.38
CA LYS A 84 6.46 -15.67 -9.01
C LYS A 84 5.38 -14.61 -8.77
N ILE A 85 5.44 -13.98 -7.60
CA ILE A 85 4.56 -12.88 -7.19
C ILE A 85 5.39 -11.60 -7.14
N ILE A 86 4.96 -10.56 -7.85
CA ILE A 86 5.53 -9.23 -7.79
C ILE A 86 4.55 -8.32 -7.06
N LEU A 87 5.00 -7.70 -5.98
CA LEU A 87 4.22 -6.75 -5.17
C LEU A 87 4.77 -5.34 -5.38
N GLU A 88 3.92 -4.41 -5.81
CA GLU A 88 4.31 -3.03 -6.13
C GLU A 88 3.32 -2.02 -5.56
N THR A 89 3.82 -0.97 -4.90
CA THR A 89 3.02 0.23 -4.61
C THR A 89 3.08 1.17 -5.81
N LYS A 90 1.93 1.55 -6.37
CA LYS A 90 1.90 2.43 -7.56
C LYS A 90 1.76 3.90 -7.23
N TYR A 91 1.00 4.25 -6.19
CA TYR A 91 0.52 5.63 -6.02
C TYR A 91 0.62 6.14 -4.57
N LYS A 92 1.29 7.28 -4.40
CA LYS A 92 1.31 8.11 -3.17
C LYS A 92 0.77 9.53 -3.43
N TYR A 93 0.09 9.76 -4.55
CA TYR A 93 -0.29 11.09 -5.04
C TYR A 93 -1.15 11.92 -4.08
N GLY A 94 -2.09 11.28 -3.38
CA GLY A 94 -2.92 11.96 -2.38
C GLY A 94 -2.10 12.64 -1.28
N LEU A 95 -0.97 12.05 -0.92
CA LEU A 95 -0.09 12.60 0.11
C LEU A 95 0.65 13.85 -0.37
N TYR A 96 1.03 13.92 -1.65
CA TYR A 96 1.74 15.08 -2.20
C TYR A 96 0.84 16.30 -2.37
N ILE A 97 -0.48 16.12 -2.52
CA ILE A 97 -1.43 17.23 -2.66
C ILE A 97 -1.40 18.16 -1.45
N ILE A 98 -1.10 17.66 -0.25
CA ILE A 98 -1.03 18.49 0.95
C ILE A 98 0.11 19.53 0.91
N LEU A 99 1.15 19.26 0.11
CA LEU A 99 2.27 20.18 -0.10
C LEU A 99 1.90 21.37 -1.00
N ILE A 100 0.74 21.35 -1.66
CA ILE A 100 0.27 22.47 -2.47
C ILE A 100 -0.24 23.61 -1.58
N ILE A 101 -0.83 23.30 -0.42
CA ILE A 101 -1.36 24.30 0.53
C ILE A 101 -0.30 25.34 0.95
N PRO A 102 0.91 24.98 1.42
CA PRO A 102 1.92 25.96 1.78
C PRO A 102 2.37 26.80 0.59
N ILE A 103 2.39 26.25 -0.63
CA ILE A 103 2.75 26.98 -1.85
C ILE A 103 1.69 28.06 -2.13
N ILE A 104 0.41 27.71 -2.04
CA ILE A 104 -0.70 28.67 -2.21
C ILE A 104 -0.62 29.76 -1.14
N MET A 105 -0.44 29.40 0.14
CA MET A 105 -0.30 30.37 1.23
C MET A 105 0.88 31.32 1.01
N LEU A 106 1.99 30.83 0.46
CA LEU A 106 3.17 31.64 0.16
C LEU A 106 2.86 32.67 -0.94
N ILE A 107 2.19 32.24 -2.01
CA ILE A 107 1.78 33.12 -3.10
C ILE A 107 0.84 34.21 -2.56
N LEU A 108 -0.15 33.85 -1.71
CA LEU A 108 -1.07 34.81 -1.11
C LEU A 108 -0.36 35.82 -0.22
N ARG A 109 0.60 35.37 0.60
CA ARG A 109 1.43 36.26 1.43
C ARG A 109 2.20 37.27 0.58
N LEU A 110 2.86 36.81 -0.49
CA LEU A 110 3.66 37.66 -1.38
C LEU A 110 2.78 38.62 -2.20
N SER A 111 1.59 38.17 -2.62
CA SER A 111 0.69 38.96 -3.47
C SER A 111 -0.08 40.02 -2.71
N TYR A 112 -0.49 39.73 -1.48
CA TYR A 112 -1.39 40.60 -0.69
C TYR A 112 -0.73 41.19 0.57
N GLY A 113 0.55 40.94 0.79
CA GLY A 113 1.28 41.46 1.96
C GLY A 113 0.77 40.92 3.30
N LEU A 114 0.16 39.73 3.31
CA LEU A 114 -0.44 39.15 4.52
C LEU A 114 0.65 38.86 5.57
N GLU A 115 0.37 39.16 6.84
CA GLU A 115 1.27 38.88 7.97
C GLU A 115 1.19 37.42 8.44
N ILE A 116 1.22 36.46 7.51
CA ILE A 116 1.20 35.03 7.85
C ILE A 116 2.51 34.68 8.57
N PRO A 117 2.45 34.13 9.81
CA PRO A 117 3.65 33.77 10.54
C PRO A 117 4.46 32.67 9.82
N VAL A 118 5.79 32.79 9.87
CA VAL A 118 6.74 31.88 9.22
C VAL A 118 6.53 30.39 9.58
N PRO A 119 6.17 30.00 10.81
CA PRO A 119 5.94 28.59 11.16
C PRO A 119 4.87 27.87 10.32
N PHE A 120 3.88 28.61 9.80
CA PHE A 120 2.81 28.01 8.97
C PHE A 120 3.31 27.44 7.64
N PHE A 121 4.46 27.89 7.14
CA PHE A 121 5.06 27.32 5.92
C PHE A 121 5.73 25.97 6.18
N PHE A 122 6.22 25.75 7.40
CA PHE A 122 6.91 24.50 7.77
C PHE A 122 5.95 23.42 8.26
N PHE A 123 4.80 23.79 8.83
CA PHE A 123 3.82 22.83 9.34
C PHE A 123 3.40 21.77 8.31
N PRO A 124 3.03 22.11 7.05
CA PRO A 124 2.67 21.10 6.05
C PRO A 124 3.84 20.20 5.64
N ILE A 125 5.08 20.72 5.66
CA ILE A 125 6.28 19.95 5.34
C ILE A 125 6.53 18.90 6.44
N VAL A 126 6.49 19.32 7.71
CA VAL A 126 6.65 18.41 8.86
C VAL A 126 5.53 17.38 8.87
N PHE A 127 4.29 17.80 8.67
CA PHE A 127 3.14 16.91 8.58
C PHE A 127 3.29 15.88 7.45
N PHE A 128 3.71 16.32 6.26
CA PHE A 128 3.97 15.44 5.13
C PHE A 128 5.03 14.38 5.45
N VAL A 129 6.14 14.77 6.09
CA VAL A 129 7.19 13.82 6.49
C VAL A 129 6.65 12.78 7.47
N ILE A 130 5.93 13.21 8.51
CA ILE A 130 5.37 12.30 9.53
C ILE A 130 4.39 11.32 8.89
N ILE A 131 3.44 11.80 8.09
CA ILE A 131 2.47 10.92 7.44
C ILE A 131 3.16 9.98 6.45
N SER A 132 4.16 10.45 5.70
CA SER A 132 4.91 9.58 4.77
C SER A 132 5.61 8.43 5.50
N LEU A 133 6.14 8.68 6.70
CA LEU A 133 6.75 7.63 7.53
C LEU A 133 5.72 6.60 7.99
N ILE A 134 4.54 7.05 8.44
CA ILE A 134 3.45 6.17 8.87
C ILE A 134 2.98 5.31 7.69
N PHE A 135 2.71 5.92 6.54
CA PHE A 135 2.29 5.21 5.33
C PHE A 135 3.29 4.13 4.93
N ASN A 136 4.59 4.45 4.90
CA ASN A 136 5.63 3.50 4.54
C ASN A 136 5.74 2.35 5.57
N SER A 137 5.51 2.62 6.85
CA SER A 137 5.48 1.59 7.89
C SER A 137 4.30 0.64 7.68
N GLU A 138 3.11 1.17 7.40
CA GLU A 138 1.92 0.38 7.17
C GLU A 138 1.99 -0.41 5.85
N GLU A 139 2.58 0.14 4.78
CA GLU A 139 2.85 -0.60 3.54
C GLU A 139 3.73 -1.84 3.81
N LYS A 140 4.84 -1.68 4.56
CA LYS A 140 5.72 -2.81 4.93
C LYS A 140 4.99 -3.85 5.77
N LYS A 141 4.17 -3.40 6.71
CA LYS A 141 3.37 -4.26 7.58
C LYS A 141 2.34 -5.06 6.78
N LEU A 142 1.69 -4.45 5.80
CA LEU A 142 0.78 -5.10 4.87
C LEU A 142 1.47 -6.20 4.05
N ILE A 143 2.66 -5.93 3.52
CA ILE A 143 3.45 -6.96 2.81
C ILE A 143 3.81 -8.11 3.74
N ARG A 144 4.25 -7.81 4.96
CA ARG A 144 4.57 -8.84 5.95
C ARG A 144 3.37 -9.73 6.24
N TYR A 145 2.18 -9.16 6.47
CA TYR A 145 0.96 -9.94 6.69
C TYR A 145 0.59 -10.82 5.51
N PHE A 146 0.75 -10.32 4.28
CA PHE A 146 0.52 -11.12 3.10
C PHE A 146 1.50 -12.31 3.00
N LYS A 147 2.78 -12.11 3.31
CA LYS A 147 3.78 -13.19 3.34
C LYS A 147 3.50 -14.23 4.41
N GLU A 148 3.24 -13.79 5.64
CA GLU A 148 2.92 -14.68 6.76
C GLU A 148 1.68 -15.54 6.46
N HIS A 149 0.68 -14.97 5.78
CA HIS A 149 -0.49 -15.69 5.30
C HIS A 149 -0.12 -16.78 4.29
N LEU A 150 0.72 -16.46 3.29
CA LEU A 150 1.17 -17.44 2.31
C LEU A 150 2.02 -18.57 2.94
N GLU A 151 2.86 -18.25 3.91
CA GLU A 151 3.71 -19.24 4.60
C GLU A 151 2.90 -20.17 5.51
N THR A 152 1.97 -19.62 6.28
CA THR A 152 1.13 -20.39 7.20
C THR A 152 0.25 -21.38 6.44
N GLU A 153 -0.37 -20.92 5.35
CA GLU A 153 -1.25 -21.74 4.51
C GLU A 153 -0.48 -22.78 3.69
N LYS A 154 0.77 -22.47 3.31
CA LYS A 154 1.68 -23.46 2.73
C LYS A 154 1.90 -24.62 3.70
N ILE A 155 2.17 -24.34 4.98
CA ILE A 155 2.38 -25.39 6.01
C ILE A 155 1.12 -26.24 6.20
N THR A 156 -0.06 -25.62 6.25
CA THR A 156 -1.33 -26.35 6.39
C THR A 156 -1.61 -27.25 5.18
N HIS A 157 -1.30 -26.79 3.96
CA HIS A 157 -1.47 -27.58 2.75
C HIS A 157 -0.57 -28.83 2.70
N TYR A 158 0.68 -28.74 3.15
CA TYR A 158 1.58 -29.92 3.22
C TYR A 158 1.21 -30.92 4.31
N ASN A 159 0.51 -30.48 5.37
CA ASN A 159 0.09 -31.36 6.46
C ASN A 159 -1.25 -32.08 6.20
N THR A 160 -1.97 -31.71 5.13
CA THR A 160 -3.29 -32.24 4.77
C THR A 160 -3.30 -33.07 3.49
N VAL A 161 -2.15 -33.22 2.82
CA VAL A 161 -1.90 -34.06 1.64
C VAL A 161 -0.97 -35.20 2.03
#